data_AF-A0AA39MCQ1-F1
#
_entry.id   AF-A0AA39MCQ1-F1
#
_cell.length_a   1.000
_cell.length_b   1.000
_cell.length_c   1.000
_cell.angle_alpha   90.00
_cell.angle_beta   90.00
_cell.angle_gamma   90.00
#
_symmetry.space_group_name_H-M   'P 1'
#
loop_
_entity.id
_entity.type
_entity.pdbx_description
1 polymer ?
#
loop_
_entity_poly.entity_id
_entity_poly.type
_entity_poly.pdbx_seq_one_letter_code
_entity_poly.pdbx_strand_id
1 'polypeptide(L)'
;MNSSFVAFFVLVASPLLMAQECPNGARSTGICINGKCQSGSYCSTDNICCENGTSAVNCTDLISDCAKRVHLCKDAKMKSVMEYNCAKTCKMCHLLKATPTPVLHCRTWARNGFCRSAFYTVEEKRQMCPKSCNMC
;
A
#
# COMPACT_ATOMS: atom_id res chain seq x y z
N MET A 1 -13.22 34.43 -36.10
CA MET A 1 -12.23 34.11 -37.15
C MET A 1 -11.02 35.04 -36.94
N ASN A 2 -9.91 34.46 -36.41
CA ASN A 2 -8.46 34.79 -36.61
C ASN A 2 -8.00 36.26 -36.60
N SER A 3 -6.86 36.71 -36.04
CA SER A 3 -5.66 36.14 -35.41
C SER A 3 -4.77 37.34 -35.03
N SER A 4 -4.08 37.38 -33.86
CA SER A 4 -2.83 38.16 -33.68
C SER A 4 -2.16 38.03 -32.30
N PHE A 5 -0.84 37.79 -32.36
CA PHE A 5 0.22 38.18 -31.41
C PHE A 5 0.28 37.60 -29.99
N VAL A 6 0.99 36.46 -29.90
CA VAL A 6 2.19 36.26 -29.07
C VAL A 6 2.33 37.18 -27.84
N ALA A 7 1.87 36.69 -26.69
CA ALA A 7 2.35 37.13 -25.38
C ALA A 7 3.21 36.00 -24.80
N PHE A 8 4.52 36.11 -25.03
CA PHE A 8 5.53 35.29 -24.41
C PHE A 8 5.75 35.78 -22.96
N PHE A 9 6.03 34.81 -22.09
CA PHE A 9 6.75 34.94 -20.82
C PHE A 9 5.98 35.18 -19.50
N VAL A 10 5.88 34.06 -18.78
CA VAL A 10 5.83 33.90 -17.31
C VAL A 10 4.48 34.09 -16.63
N LEU A 11 3.54 33.19 -16.95
CA LEU A 11 2.89 32.49 -15.84
C LEU A 11 3.77 31.30 -15.55
N VAL A 12 4.73 31.49 -14.63
CA VAL A 12 5.29 30.36 -13.89
C VAL A 12 4.10 29.51 -13.47
N ALA A 13 3.95 28.34 -14.07
CA ALA A 13 3.23 27.25 -13.47
C ALA A 13 3.76 27.21 -12.04
N SER A 14 2.98 27.62 -11.03
CA SER A 14 3.41 27.57 -9.63
C SER A 14 3.84 26.14 -9.39
N PRO A 15 5.14 25.82 -9.45
CA PRO A 15 5.56 24.46 -9.34
C PRO A 15 5.53 24.26 -7.85
N LEU A 16 4.70 23.31 -7.44
CA LEU A 16 5.00 22.52 -6.27
C LEU A 16 4.78 23.33 -4.97
N LEU A 17 3.55 23.25 -4.47
CA LEU A 17 3.43 22.90 -3.06
C LEU A 17 4.11 21.52 -2.94
N MET A 18 5.44 21.51 -2.74
CA MET A 18 6.21 20.31 -2.45
C MET A 18 5.74 19.87 -1.06
N ALA A 19 4.60 19.18 -1.01
CA ALA A 19 4.44 18.17 0.00
C ALA A 19 5.64 17.25 -0.23
N GLN A 20 6.66 17.37 0.61
CA GLN A 20 7.81 16.50 0.55
C GLN A 20 7.28 15.13 0.97
N GLU A 21 6.85 14.37 -0.03
CA GLU A 21 6.19 13.10 0.16
C GLU A 21 7.23 12.12 0.69
N CYS A 22 6.85 11.37 1.71
CA CYS A 22 7.72 10.33 2.20
C CYS A 22 7.92 9.27 1.10
N PRO A 23 9.07 8.57 1.06
CA PRO A 23 9.35 7.56 0.03
C PRO A 23 8.34 6.39 0.03
N ASN A 24 7.54 6.27 1.09
CA ASN A 24 6.44 5.31 1.23
C ASN A 24 5.05 5.91 0.88
N GLY A 25 4.98 7.15 0.37
CA GLY A 25 3.73 7.88 0.12
C GLY A 25 2.99 8.32 1.39
N ALA A 26 3.62 8.22 2.56
CA ALA A 26 3.01 8.66 3.82
C ALA A 26 3.02 10.19 3.96
N ARG A 27 2.17 10.68 4.85
CA ARG A 27 2.15 12.09 5.22
C ARG A 27 3.45 12.46 5.93
N SER A 28 4.09 13.52 5.44
CA SER A 28 5.17 14.18 6.17
C SER A 28 4.58 14.97 7.34
N THR A 29 5.06 14.69 8.55
CA THR A 29 4.69 15.39 9.79
C THR A 29 5.66 16.53 10.11
N GLY A 30 6.79 16.62 9.41
CA GLY A 30 7.81 17.65 9.64
C GLY A 30 9.21 17.20 9.26
N ILE A 31 10.22 17.89 9.80
CA ILE A 31 11.65 17.61 9.61
C ILE A 31 12.20 16.94 10.86
N CYS A 32 13.19 16.07 10.70
CA CYS A 32 13.85 15.42 11.83
C CYS A 32 14.63 16.41 12.69
N ILE A 33 14.50 16.31 14.01
CA ILE A 33 15.30 17.07 14.96
C ILE A 33 16.25 16.08 15.64
N ASN A 34 17.57 16.23 15.43
CA ASN A 34 18.60 15.30 15.92
C ASN A 34 18.33 13.83 15.52
N GLY A 35 17.85 13.60 14.29
CA GLY A 35 17.53 12.27 13.78
C GLY A 35 16.31 11.61 14.44
N LYS A 36 15.51 12.37 15.20
CA LYS A 36 14.30 11.89 15.89
C LYS A 36 13.09 12.72 15.49
N CYS A 37 11.93 12.08 15.59
CA CYS A 37 10.62 12.66 15.29
C CYS A 37 9.70 12.50 16.50
N GLN A 38 8.77 13.43 16.67
CA GLN A 38 7.76 13.37 17.72
C GLN A 38 6.64 12.41 17.27
N SER A 39 6.12 11.62 18.20
CA SER A 39 4.91 10.78 18.00
C SER A 39 5.02 9.71 16.91
N GLY A 40 5.62 8.56 17.23
CA GLY A 40 5.48 7.31 16.44
C GLY A 40 5.95 7.34 14.98
N SER A 41 6.54 8.46 14.55
CA SER A 41 7.06 8.70 13.22
C SER A 41 8.54 8.37 13.15
N TYR A 42 9.03 7.97 11.98
CA TYR A 42 10.45 7.68 11.77
C TYR A 42 11.11 8.76 10.91
N CYS A 43 12.40 8.96 11.12
CA CYS A 43 13.19 9.86 10.28
C CYS A 43 13.61 9.13 9.00
N SER A 44 13.18 9.65 7.84
CA SER A 44 13.63 9.17 6.53
C SER A 44 15.07 9.62 6.25
N THR A 45 15.72 8.98 5.27
CA THR A 45 17.05 9.34 4.76
C THR A 45 17.12 10.78 4.22
N ASP A 46 15.97 11.35 3.84
CA ASP A 46 15.84 12.72 3.35
C ASP A 46 15.58 13.75 4.48
N ASN A 47 15.85 13.39 5.75
CA ASN A 47 15.62 14.24 6.94
C ASN A 47 14.15 14.64 7.19
N ILE A 48 13.21 13.81 6.76
CA ILE A 48 11.77 14.07 6.92
C ILE A 48 11.19 13.12 7.97
N CYS A 49 10.35 13.66 8.85
CA CYS A 49 9.52 12.88 9.74
C CYS A 49 8.34 12.32 8.97
N CYS A 50 8.40 11.02 8.73
CA CYS A 50 7.38 10.29 8.05
C CYS A 50 6.53 9.58 9.07
N GLU A 51 5.21 9.78 8.99
CA GLU A 51 4.30 8.92 9.73
C GLU A 51 4.62 7.48 9.32
N ASN A 52 4.89 6.65 10.33
CA ASN A 52 5.06 5.24 10.13
C ASN A 52 3.69 4.72 9.71
N GLY A 53 3.43 4.72 8.40
CA GLY A 53 2.10 4.72 7.81
C GLY A 53 1.13 3.75 8.47
N THR A 54 0.52 4.17 9.57
CA THR A 54 -0.89 3.93 9.82
C THR A 54 -1.58 4.93 8.92
N SER A 55 -1.49 4.71 7.59
CA SER A 55 -2.65 5.03 6.80
C SER A 55 -3.83 4.50 7.59
N ALA A 56 -4.88 5.30 7.70
CA ALA A 56 -6.18 4.76 8.05
C ALA A 56 -6.58 3.76 6.95
N VAL A 57 -5.88 2.63 6.88
CA VAL A 57 -6.36 1.42 6.26
C VAL A 57 -7.61 1.15 7.04
N ASN A 58 -8.73 1.13 6.35
CA ASN A 58 -9.98 0.67 6.91
C ASN A 58 -9.75 -0.80 7.30
N CYS A 59 -9.18 -1.01 8.49
CA CYS A 59 -8.80 -2.33 8.96
C CYS A 59 -10.07 -2.96 9.49
N THR A 60 -10.77 -3.58 8.57
CA THR A 60 -11.96 -4.35 8.81
C THR A 60 -11.69 -5.79 8.43
N ASP A 61 -12.48 -6.66 9.02
CA ASP A 61 -12.56 -8.02 8.54
C ASP A 61 -13.44 -8.02 7.28
N LEU A 62 -12.97 -8.64 6.22
CA LEU A 62 -13.67 -8.74 4.93
C LEU A 62 -14.76 -9.80 4.95
N ILE A 63 -14.65 -10.79 5.86
CA ILE A 63 -15.62 -11.87 6.02
C ILE A 63 -16.25 -11.83 7.42
N SER A 64 -17.53 -12.19 7.52
CA SER A 64 -18.30 -12.13 8.77
C SER A 64 -17.93 -13.23 9.78
N ASP A 65 -17.37 -14.35 9.33
CA ASP A 65 -17.05 -15.51 10.18
C ASP A 65 -15.66 -15.45 10.84
N CYS A 66 -14.97 -14.31 10.81
CA CYS A 66 -13.63 -14.18 11.39
C CYS A 66 -13.57 -14.55 12.88
N ALA A 67 -14.59 -14.20 13.66
CA ALA A 67 -14.68 -14.55 15.08
C ALA A 67 -14.60 -16.07 15.34
N LYS A 68 -15.17 -16.88 14.45
CA LYS A 68 -15.13 -18.35 14.53
C LYS A 68 -13.78 -18.93 14.11
N ARG A 69 -12.98 -18.15 13.38
CA ARG A 69 -11.71 -18.56 12.76
C ARG A 69 -10.49 -18.00 13.49
N VAL A 70 -10.67 -17.39 14.66
CA VAL A 70 -9.58 -16.78 15.45
C VAL A 70 -8.41 -17.75 15.74
N HIS A 71 -8.69 -19.05 15.87
CA HIS A 71 -7.67 -20.07 16.07
C HIS A 71 -6.72 -20.20 14.87
N LEU A 72 -7.20 -19.90 13.66
CA LEU A 72 -6.41 -19.94 12.42
C LEU A 72 -5.43 -18.77 12.30
N CYS A 73 -5.57 -17.71 13.10
CA CYS A 73 -4.63 -16.59 13.09
C CYS A 73 -3.18 -17.02 13.41
N LYS A 74 -3.02 -18.13 14.16
CA LYS A 74 -1.71 -18.68 14.54
C LYS A 74 -1.25 -19.84 13.64
N ASP A 75 -2.14 -20.33 12.77
CA ASP A 75 -1.81 -21.43 11.86
C ASP A 75 -0.93 -20.90 10.72
N ALA A 76 0.27 -21.45 10.57
CA ALA A 76 1.24 -20.98 9.57
C ALA A 76 0.73 -21.10 8.13
N LYS A 77 -0.15 -22.07 7.84
CA LYS A 77 -0.74 -22.25 6.52
C LYS A 77 -1.84 -21.23 6.26
N MET A 78 -2.63 -20.90 7.29
CA MET A 78 -3.78 -19.97 7.16
C MET A 78 -3.46 -18.53 7.50
N LYS A 79 -2.26 -18.23 8.02
CA LYS A 79 -1.81 -16.90 8.40
C LYS A 79 -2.05 -15.86 7.30
N SER A 80 -1.70 -16.16 6.05
CA SER A 80 -1.90 -15.23 4.93
C SER A 80 -3.37 -14.98 4.60
N VAL A 81 -4.22 -16.01 4.75
CA VAL A 81 -5.67 -15.89 4.51
C VAL A 81 -6.31 -15.04 5.60
N MET A 82 -5.87 -15.23 6.84
CA MET A 82 -6.36 -14.52 8.02
C MET A 82 -5.86 -13.08 8.08
N GLU A 83 -4.64 -12.82 7.63
CA GLU A 83 -4.08 -11.47 7.49
C GLU A 83 -4.84 -10.63 6.47
N TYR A 84 -5.34 -11.23 5.40
CA TYR A 84 -6.14 -10.54 4.39
C TYR A 84 -7.62 -10.39 4.78
N ASN A 85 -8.27 -11.50 5.14
CA ASN A 85 -9.72 -11.51 5.36
C ASN A 85 -10.13 -11.12 6.78
N CYS A 86 -9.24 -11.31 7.75
CA CYS A 86 -9.54 -11.19 9.17
C CYS A 86 -8.47 -10.35 9.89
N ALA A 87 -7.90 -9.36 9.20
CA ALA A 87 -6.78 -8.55 9.68
C ALA A 87 -7.07 -7.90 11.04
N LYS A 88 -8.32 -7.46 11.26
CA LYS A 88 -8.75 -6.85 12.50
C LYS A 88 -8.87 -7.89 13.60
N THR A 89 -9.58 -8.99 13.35
CA THR A 89 -9.74 -10.11 14.30
C THR A 89 -8.38 -10.70 14.71
N CYS A 90 -7.44 -10.84 13.78
CA CYS A 90 -6.11 -11.38 14.04
C CYS A 90 -5.09 -10.34 14.51
N LYS A 91 -5.49 -9.06 14.66
CA LYS A 91 -4.61 -7.94 15.09
C LYS A 91 -3.41 -7.72 14.18
N MET A 92 -3.59 -7.98 12.88
CA MET A 92 -2.58 -7.90 11.83
C MET A 92 -2.71 -6.64 10.94
N CYS A 93 -3.53 -5.65 11.34
CA CYS A 93 -3.73 -4.40 10.62
C CYS A 93 -2.43 -3.67 10.23
N HIS A 94 -1.39 -3.77 11.06
CA HIS A 94 -0.09 -3.15 10.82
C HIS A 94 0.70 -3.78 9.66
N LEU A 95 0.27 -4.95 9.18
CA LEU A 95 0.86 -5.64 8.03
C LEU A 95 0.22 -5.23 6.70
N LEU A 96 -0.96 -4.59 6.76
CA LEU A 96 -1.62 -3.99 5.61
C LEU A 96 -0.90 -2.69 5.25
N LYS A 97 0.25 -2.77 4.56
CA LYS A 97 0.86 -1.58 3.95
C LYS A 97 -0.11 -0.98 2.93
N ALA A 98 -0.12 0.35 2.81
CA ALA A 98 -1.04 1.20 2.03
C ALA A 98 -1.01 1.01 0.49
N THR A 99 -0.80 -0.22 0.01
CA THR A 99 -0.91 -0.60 -1.39
C THR A 99 -2.05 -1.61 -1.50
N PRO A 100 -2.96 -1.48 -2.49
CA PRO A 100 -4.00 -2.46 -2.72
C PRO A 100 -3.32 -3.70 -3.28
N THR A 101 -2.77 -4.56 -2.43
CA THR A 101 -1.96 -5.66 -2.97
C THR A 101 -2.08 -6.96 -2.18
N PRO A 102 -2.68 -7.96 -2.83
CA PRO A 102 -2.39 -9.38 -2.64
C PRO A 102 -0.98 -9.78 -3.14
N VAL A 103 0.02 -8.90 -3.04
CA VAL A 103 1.41 -9.13 -3.53
C VAL A 103 2.25 -9.94 -2.54
N LEU A 104 1.81 -10.08 -1.29
CA LEU A 104 2.54 -10.83 -0.28
C LEU A 104 2.25 -12.33 -0.51
N HIS A 105 3.25 -13.05 -1.04
CA HIS A 105 3.24 -14.51 -1.34
C HIS A 105 2.87 -14.95 -2.77
N CYS A 106 3.25 -14.18 -3.80
CA CYS A 106 3.07 -14.60 -5.20
C CYS A 106 3.60 -16.00 -5.54
N ARG A 107 4.71 -16.43 -4.93
CA ARG A 107 5.26 -17.78 -5.13
C ARG A 107 4.28 -18.88 -4.66
N THR A 108 3.63 -18.66 -3.53
CA THR A 108 2.65 -19.60 -2.96
C THR A 108 1.34 -19.57 -3.76
N TRP A 109 0.89 -18.38 -4.14
CA TRP A 109 -0.36 -18.20 -4.89
C TRP A 109 -0.26 -18.78 -6.30
N ALA A 110 0.84 -18.53 -7.01
CA ALA A 110 1.11 -19.12 -8.31
C ALA A 110 1.10 -20.66 -8.24
N ARG A 111 1.75 -21.25 -7.23
CA ARG A 111 1.74 -22.69 -6.98
C ARG A 111 0.34 -23.23 -6.67
N ASN A 112 -0.48 -22.46 -5.96
CA ASN A 112 -1.84 -22.83 -5.59
C ASN A 112 -2.87 -22.52 -6.70
N GLY A 113 -2.43 -22.22 -7.92
CA GLY A 113 -3.31 -22.11 -9.08
C GLY A 113 -3.86 -20.70 -9.35
N PHE A 114 -3.41 -19.67 -8.63
CA PHE A 114 -3.83 -18.28 -8.84
C PHE A 114 -3.74 -17.84 -10.32
N CYS A 115 -2.61 -18.12 -10.98
CA CYS A 115 -2.38 -17.71 -12.36
C CYS A 115 -3.34 -18.37 -13.37
N ARG A 116 -3.92 -19.54 -13.02
CA ARG A 116 -4.82 -20.32 -13.88
C ARG A 116 -6.29 -20.25 -13.45
N SER A 117 -6.58 -19.63 -12.31
CA SER A 117 -7.93 -19.52 -11.77
C SER A 117 -8.83 -18.66 -12.65
N ALA A 118 -10.04 -19.13 -12.96
CA ALA A 118 -11.05 -18.35 -13.69
C ALA A 118 -11.74 -17.30 -12.80
N PHE A 119 -11.55 -17.36 -11.48
CA PHE A 119 -12.13 -16.39 -10.54
C PHE A 119 -11.47 -15.02 -10.59
N TYR A 120 -10.25 -14.92 -11.13
CA TYR A 120 -9.51 -13.66 -11.24
C TYR A 120 -9.35 -13.26 -12.70
N THR A 121 -9.56 -11.98 -12.98
CA THR A 121 -9.31 -11.38 -14.29
C THR A 121 -7.83 -11.39 -14.63
N VAL A 122 -7.50 -11.20 -15.91
CA VAL A 122 -6.10 -11.17 -16.37
C VAL A 122 -5.40 -9.93 -15.80
N GLU A 123 -6.13 -8.82 -15.69
CA GLU A 123 -5.68 -7.54 -15.16
C GLU A 123 -5.32 -7.67 -13.68
N GLU A 124 -6.18 -8.31 -12.90
CA GLU A 124 -5.92 -8.61 -11.48
C GLU A 124 -4.69 -9.49 -11.30
N LYS A 125 -4.51 -10.52 -12.14
CA LYS A 125 -3.30 -11.38 -12.11
C LYS A 125 -2.03 -10.60 -12.44
N ARG A 126 -2.10 -9.67 -13.40
CA ARG A 126 -1.01 -8.76 -13.78
C ARG A 126 -0.69 -7.74 -12.69
N GLN A 127 -1.68 -7.23 -11.97
CA GLN A 127 -1.46 -6.28 -10.89
C GLN A 127 -0.90 -6.96 -9.64
N MET A 128 -1.37 -8.17 -9.31
CA MET A 128 -0.95 -8.88 -8.10
C MET A 128 0.39 -9.58 -8.24
N CYS A 129 0.56 -10.45 -9.25
CA CYS A 129 1.72 -11.34 -9.33
C CYS A 129 2.27 -11.46 -10.76
N PRO A 130 2.65 -10.34 -11.40
CA PRO A 130 3.00 -10.33 -12.81
C PRO A 130 4.19 -11.25 -13.12
N LYS A 131 5.26 -11.18 -12.31
CA LYS A 131 6.43 -12.05 -12.46
C LYS A 131 6.13 -13.52 -12.19
N SER A 132 5.34 -13.84 -11.16
CA SER A 132 5.05 -15.24 -10.80
C SER A 132 4.04 -15.90 -11.75
N CYS A 133 3.25 -15.10 -12.47
CA CYS A 133 2.34 -15.58 -13.51
C CYS A 133 2.91 -15.46 -14.93
N ASN A 134 4.19 -15.06 -15.09
CA ASN A 134 4.83 -14.82 -16.39
C ASN A 134 4.03 -13.86 -17.29
N MET A 135 3.53 -12.77 -16.71
CA MET A 135 2.73 -11.75 -17.38
C MET A 135 3.47 -10.41 -17.52
N CYS A 136 4.79 -10.37 -17.25
CA CYS A 136 5.68 -9.23 -17.47
C CYS A 136 7.11 -9.66 -17.81
#